data_AF-A0A3M5G8L4-F1
#
_entry.id   AF-A0A3M5G8L4-F1
#
_cell.length_a   1.000
_cell.length_b   1.000
_cell.length_c   1.000
_cell.angle_alpha   90.00
_cell.angle_beta   90.00
_cell.angle_gamma   90.00
#
_symmetry.space_group_name_H-M   'P 1'
#
loop_
_entity.id
_entity.type
_entity.pdbx_description
1 polymer ?
#
loop_
_entity_poly.entity_id
_entity_poly.type
_entity_poly.pdbx_seq_one_letter_code
_entity_poly.pdbx_strand_id
1 'polypeptide(L)'
;MHEPTRPMCRSLRVQEYRMTQSTGSNPLSLGTDYETLANRFRPIFREIGAGNVEREKARALPYEPIAWLKKAGFGAVRVPVEYGGAGASVSQLFQLLIELAEADSNIPQALRAHFAFVEDRLNAPPGADRDTWFARFVAGDLVGNGWTEVGAVKIGDVITKVSPQGDGFVLNGTKFYSTGSIFADWIDVYAQRADTGADVIAVVDARHAGVRHSDDWDGFGQRTTGSGTSVYDNVPLPAAHVIPFEQRFKYQGNSEKD
;
A
#
# COMPACT_ATOMS: atom_id res chain seq x y z
N MET A 1 70.00 6.69 -33.34
CA MET A 1 68.71 7.39 -33.41
C MET A 1 67.65 6.48 -32.81
N HIS A 2 67.01 6.98 -31.74
CA HIS A 2 65.72 6.56 -31.17
C HIS A 2 65.54 5.09 -30.72
N GLU A 3 65.76 4.88 -29.43
CA GLU A 3 65.17 3.79 -28.64
C GLU A 3 64.04 4.42 -27.80
N PRO A 4 62.78 3.94 -27.86
CA PRO A 4 61.68 4.59 -27.17
C PRO A 4 61.61 4.16 -25.70
N THR A 5 61.68 5.15 -24.82
CA THR A 5 61.42 5.06 -23.37
C THR A 5 60.00 4.55 -23.10
N ARG A 6 59.87 3.42 -22.39
CA ARG A 6 58.59 2.97 -21.80
C ARG A 6 58.26 3.84 -20.57
N PRO A 7 57.05 4.43 -20.46
CA PRO A 7 56.64 5.13 -19.26
C PRO A 7 56.24 4.12 -18.16
N MET A 8 56.63 4.43 -16.92
CA MET A 8 56.22 3.73 -15.71
C MET A 8 54.70 3.67 -15.59
N CYS A 9 54.17 2.48 -15.32
CA CYS A 9 52.80 2.27 -14.89
C CYS A 9 52.60 2.96 -13.52
N ARG A 10 51.98 4.14 -13.51
CA ARG A 10 51.48 4.76 -12.28
C ARG A 10 50.26 3.95 -11.83
N SER A 11 50.42 3.26 -10.71
CA SER A 11 49.32 2.73 -9.91
C SER A 11 48.27 3.83 -9.68
N LEU A 12 47.12 3.67 -10.34
CA LEU A 12 45.91 4.42 -10.02
C LEU A 12 45.45 3.93 -8.65
N ARG A 13 45.61 4.78 -7.64
CA ARG A 13 44.93 4.59 -6.35
C ARG A 13 43.45 4.56 -6.64
N VAL A 14 42.83 3.40 -6.45
CA VAL A 14 41.38 3.30 -6.27
C VAL A 14 41.06 4.18 -5.08
N GLN A 15 40.41 5.32 -5.31
CA GLN A 15 39.76 6.05 -4.25
C GLN A 15 38.68 5.12 -3.72
N GLU A 16 38.93 4.52 -2.56
CA GLU A 16 37.91 3.84 -1.79
C GLU A 16 36.78 4.84 -1.55
N TYR A 17 35.69 4.67 -2.31
CA TYR A 17 34.43 5.30 -2.02
C TYR A 17 33.98 4.73 -0.68
N ARG A 18 34.30 5.43 0.42
CA ARG A 18 33.74 5.16 1.73
C ARG A 18 32.23 5.37 1.62
N MET A 19 31.51 4.28 1.35
CA MET A 19 30.13 4.13 1.79
C MET A 19 30.15 4.38 3.29
N THR A 20 29.74 5.59 3.69
CA THR A 20 29.28 5.82 5.05
C THR A 20 28.01 5.00 5.18
N GLN A 21 28.17 3.75 5.60
CA GLN A 21 27.06 2.98 6.13
C GLN A 21 26.56 3.75 7.36
N SER A 22 25.49 4.52 7.17
CA SER A 22 24.60 4.81 8.29
C SER A 22 23.92 3.49 8.65
N THR A 23 24.60 2.66 9.44
CA THR A 23 23.99 1.53 10.14
C THR A 23 23.16 2.08 11.31
N GLY A 24 22.17 2.92 11.01
CA GLY A 24 21.02 3.04 11.87
C GLY A 24 20.22 1.76 11.70
N SER A 25 20.50 0.74 12.52
CA SER A 25 19.57 -0.37 12.70
C SER A 25 18.18 0.25 12.86
N ASN A 26 17.29 -0.01 11.91
CA ASN A 26 15.91 0.47 11.97
C ASN A 26 15.09 -0.72 12.46
N PRO A 27 14.98 -0.98 13.77
CA PRO A 27 14.19 -2.07 14.30
C PRO A 27 12.71 -1.72 14.17
N LEU A 28 12.22 -1.53 12.95
CA LEU A 28 10.84 -1.15 12.72
C LEU A 28 9.97 -2.37 13.00
N SER A 29 9.22 -2.27 14.09
CA SER A 29 8.14 -3.20 14.44
C SER A 29 8.61 -4.66 14.50
N LEU A 30 9.57 -4.92 15.38
CA LEU A 30 10.15 -6.26 15.60
C LEU A 30 9.26 -7.17 16.45
N GLY A 31 8.21 -6.63 17.08
CA GLY A 31 7.30 -7.36 17.94
C GLY A 31 6.87 -6.57 19.16
N THR A 32 5.73 -6.98 19.71
CA THR A 32 5.19 -6.49 20.98
C THR A 32 4.68 -7.66 21.82
N ASP A 33 4.11 -7.40 22.99
CA ASP A 33 3.35 -8.44 23.72
C ASP A 33 2.06 -8.76 22.96
N TYR A 34 2.02 -9.96 22.35
CA TYR A 34 0.92 -10.37 21.49
C TYR A 34 -0.40 -10.45 22.25
N GLU A 35 -0.41 -10.95 23.49
CA GLU A 35 -1.66 -11.13 24.23
C GLU A 35 -2.26 -9.79 24.62
N THR A 36 -1.43 -8.83 25.07
CA THR A 36 -1.89 -7.45 25.30
C THR A 36 -2.45 -6.83 24.02
N LEU A 37 -1.76 -7.01 22.89
CA LEU A 37 -2.21 -6.51 21.58
C LEU A 37 -3.54 -7.14 21.14
N ALA A 38 -3.64 -8.48 21.16
CA ALA A 38 -4.82 -9.20 20.71
C ALA A 38 -6.04 -8.92 21.59
N ASN A 39 -5.85 -8.80 22.91
CA ASN A 39 -6.94 -8.48 23.84
C ASN A 39 -7.58 -7.10 23.59
N ARG A 40 -6.87 -6.17 22.94
CA ARG A 40 -7.45 -4.90 22.46
C ARG A 40 -8.51 -5.12 21.37
N PHE A 41 -8.33 -6.13 20.51
CA PHE A 41 -9.15 -6.33 19.31
C PHE A 41 -10.17 -7.48 19.43
N ARG A 42 -9.90 -8.51 20.25
CA ARG A 42 -10.81 -9.65 20.44
C ARG A 42 -12.26 -9.28 20.78
N PRO A 43 -12.55 -8.27 21.62
CA PRO A 43 -13.94 -7.83 21.83
C PRO A 43 -14.61 -7.32 20.54
N ILE A 44 -13.86 -6.61 19.69
CA ILE A 44 -14.34 -6.11 18.39
C ILE A 44 -14.54 -7.28 17.43
N PHE A 45 -13.60 -8.23 17.37
CA PHE A 45 -13.75 -9.42 16.51
C PHE A 45 -14.98 -10.24 16.89
N ARG A 46 -15.29 -10.39 18.19
CA ARG A 46 -16.53 -11.05 18.63
C ARG A 46 -17.78 -10.32 18.13
N GLU A 47 -17.82 -8.99 18.23
CA GLU A 47 -18.94 -8.19 17.74
C GLU A 47 -19.09 -8.29 16.22
N ILE A 48 -17.97 -8.22 15.49
CA ILE A 48 -17.92 -8.44 14.04
C ILE A 48 -18.51 -9.80 13.68
N GLY A 49 -18.06 -10.87 14.35
CA GLY A 49 -18.52 -12.23 14.11
C GLY A 49 -19.99 -12.44 14.41
N ALA A 50 -20.52 -11.79 15.46
CA ALA A 50 -21.93 -11.89 15.86
C ALA A 50 -22.91 -11.43 14.76
N GLY A 51 -22.51 -10.50 13.89
CA GLY A 51 -23.32 -10.01 12.77
C GLY A 51 -22.89 -10.48 11.37
N ASN A 52 -21.89 -11.36 11.27
CA ASN A 52 -21.31 -11.76 9.98
C ASN A 52 -22.34 -12.46 9.07
N VAL A 53 -23.04 -13.48 9.58
CA VAL A 53 -23.97 -14.30 8.79
C VAL A 53 -25.10 -13.45 8.18
N GLU A 54 -25.65 -12.53 8.96
CA GLU A 54 -26.68 -11.59 8.52
C GLU A 54 -26.15 -10.64 7.46
N ARG A 55 -24.95 -10.07 7.65
CA ARG A 55 -24.30 -9.20 6.65
C ARG A 55 -24.06 -9.95 5.34
N GLU A 56 -23.53 -11.16 5.39
CA GLU A 56 -23.24 -11.96 4.19
C GLU A 56 -24.52 -12.30 3.41
N LYS A 57 -25.59 -12.72 4.11
CA LYS A 57 -26.90 -13.02 3.50
C LYS A 57 -27.54 -11.78 2.86
N ALA A 58 -27.46 -10.64 3.55
CA ALA A 58 -28.01 -9.38 3.07
C ALA A 58 -27.09 -8.66 2.08
N ARG A 59 -25.87 -9.18 1.83
CA ARG A 59 -24.80 -8.52 1.08
C ARG A 59 -24.52 -7.09 1.58
N ALA A 60 -24.58 -6.91 2.90
CA ALA A 60 -24.32 -5.63 3.55
C ALA A 60 -22.82 -5.44 3.74
N LEU A 61 -22.26 -4.38 3.16
CA LEU A 61 -20.84 -4.07 3.29
C LEU A 61 -20.46 -3.72 4.74
N PRO A 62 -19.29 -4.18 5.25
CA PRO A 62 -18.88 -4.06 6.64
C PRO A 62 -18.32 -2.66 7.00
N TYR A 63 -19.01 -1.58 6.63
CA TYR A 63 -18.59 -0.20 6.95
C TYR A 63 -18.41 0.02 8.45
N GLU A 64 -19.38 -0.41 9.25
CA GLU A 64 -19.36 -0.24 10.70
C GLU A 64 -18.25 -1.10 11.36
N PRO A 65 -18.12 -2.42 11.07
CA PRO A 65 -16.95 -3.20 11.45
C PRO A 65 -15.60 -2.53 11.13
N ILE A 66 -15.44 -1.99 9.92
CA ILE A 66 -14.20 -1.29 9.54
C ILE A 66 -14.02 -0.02 10.35
N ALA A 67 -15.07 0.76 10.60
CA ALA A 67 -15.00 1.94 11.45
C ALA A 67 -14.57 1.62 12.89
N TRP A 68 -15.06 0.50 13.47
CA TRP A 68 -14.61 0.03 14.78
C TRP A 68 -13.11 -0.29 14.78
N LEU A 69 -12.62 -0.99 13.75
CA LEU A 69 -11.20 -1.31 13.61
C LEU A 69 -10.33 -0.06 13.43
N LYS A 70 -10.76 0.91 12.60
CA LYS A 70 -10.08 2.22 12.45
C LYS A 70 -9.97 2.93 13.79
N LYS A 71 -11.09 3.09 14.50
CA LYS A 71 -11.14 3.75 15.83
C LYS A 71 -10.27 3.02 16.85
N ALA A 72 -10.21 1.71 16.77
CA ALA A 72 -9.38 0.89 17.64
C ALA A 72 -7.89 0.88 17.24
N GLY A 73 -7.48 1.57 16.16
CA GLY A 73 -6.09 1.65 15.71
C GLY A 73 -5.57 0.38 15.01
N PHE A 74 -6.46 -0.46 14.48
CA PHE A 74 -6.06 -1.71 13.83
C PHE A 74 -5.18 -1.49 12.58
N GLY A 75 -5.42 -0.41 11.82
CA GLY A 75 -4.58 -0.07 10.67
C GLY A 75 -3.13 0.30 11.02
N ALA A 76 -2.88 0.71 12.27
CA ALA A 76 -1.56 1.13 12.74
C ALA A 76 -0.78 0.04 13.51
N VAL A 77 -1.23 -1.22 13.50
CA VAL A 77 -0.59 -2.27 14.33
C VAL A 77 0.88 -2.52 13.96
N ARG A 78 1.23 -2.34 12.68
CA ARG A 78 2.60 -2.45 12.17
C ARG A 78 3.40 -1.15 12.25
N VAL A 79 2.79 -0.02 12.58
CA VAL A 79 3.53 1.24 12.78
C VAL A 79 4.34 1.13 14.08
N PRO A 80 5.61 1.57 14.13
CA PRO A 80 6.41 1.45 15.35
C PRO A 80 5.85 2.28 16.50
N VAL A 81 6.14 1.86 17.73
CA VAL A 81 5.62 2.51 18.96
C VAL A 81 6.05 3.97 19.05
N GLU A 82 7.28 4.30 18.64
CA GLU A 82 7.79 5.68 18.67
C GLU A 82 7.03 6.65 17.73
N TYR A 83 6.32 6.11 16.73
CA TYR A 83 5.42 6.88 15.85
C TYR A 83 3.95 6.79 16.27
N GLY A 84 3.64 6.14 17.40
CA GLY A 84 2.28 6.02 17.95
C GLY A 84 1.52 4.76 17.52
N GLY A 85 2.17 3.83 16.82
CA GLY A 85 1.58 2.53 16.48
C GLY A 85 1.75 1.45 17.55
N ALA A 86 1.47 0.19 17.19
CA ALA A 86 1.60 -0.93 18.14
C ALA A 86 2.94 -1.69 18.06
N GLY A 87 3.74 -1.47 17.02
CA GLY A 87 5.04 -2.11 16.83
C GLY A 87 5.00 -3.63 16.64
N ALA A 88 3.84 -4.20 16.32
CA ALA A 88 3.66 -5.64 16.14
C ALA A 88 4.57 -6.16 15.03
N SER A 89 5.10 -7.38 15.13
CA SER A 89 5.86 -8.00 14.03
C SER A 89 4.96 -8.41 12.86
N VAL A 90 5.54 -8.69 11.69
CA VAL A 90 4.76 -9.19 10.55
C VAL A 90 4.04 -10.50 10.90
N SER A 91 4.69 -11.40 11.66
CA SER A 91 4.08 -12.63 12.14
C SER A 91 2.91 -12.36 13.08
N GLN A 92 3.01 -11.36 13.96
CA GLN A 92 1.92 -10.97 14.86
C GLN A 92 0.76 -10.31 14.12
N LEU A 93 1.03 -9.51 13.07
CA LEU A 93 -0.02 -9.02 12.18
C LEU A 93 -0.79 -10.20 11.57
N PHE A 94 -0.11 -11.21 11.03
CA PHE A 94 -0.79 -12.36 10.46
C PHE A 94 -1.59 -13.15 11.50
N GLN A 95 -1.12 -13.27 12.74
CA GLN A 95 -1.93 -13.86 13.82
C GLN A 95 -3.23 -13.08 14.08
N LEU A 96 -3.16 -11.74 14.14
CA LEU A 96 -4.36 -10.90 14.25
C LEU A 96 -5.30 -11.02 13.05
N LEU A 97 -4.75 -11.07 11.84
CA LEU A 97 -5.55 -11.23 10.62
C LEU A 97 -6.25 -12.60 10.56
N ILE A 98 -5.63 -13.65 11.12
CA ILE A 98 -6.26 -14.97 11.27
C ILE A 98 -7.43 -14.89 12.26
N GLU A 99 -7.23 -14.32 13.46
CA GLU A 99 -8.32 -14.13 14.42
C GLU A 99 -9.47 -13.28 13.85
N LEU A 100 -9.15 -12.24 13.07
CA LEU A 100 -10.16 -11.42 12.37
C LEU A 100 -10.87 -12.21 11.25
N ALA A 101 -10.15 -13.07 10.52
CA ALA A 101 -10.72 -13.90 9.46
C ALA A 101 -11.68 -14.97 10.01
N GLU A 102 -11.43 -15.48 11.21
CA GLU A 102 -12.35 -16.38 11.93
C GLU A 102 -13.68 -15.67 12.25
N ALA A 103 -13.64 -14.36 12.53
CA ALA A 103 -14.84 -13.55 12.74
C ALA A 103 -15.55 -13.19 11.43
N ASP A 104 -14.81 -12.67 10.43
CA ASP A 104 -15.33 -12.30 9.11
C ASP A 104 -14.21 -12.27 8.06
N SER A 105 -14.19 -13.26 7.17
CA SER A 105 -13.15 -13.41 6.16
C SER A 105 -13.10 -12.31 5.09
N ASN A 106 -14.16 -11.50 4.94
CA ASN A 106 -14.19 -10.40 3.98
C ASN A 106 -13.31 -9.23 4.44
N ILE A 107 -13.20 -9.00 5.75
CA ILE A 107 -12.55 -7.80 6.30
C ILE A 107 -11.02 -7.85 6.16
N PRO A 108 -10.31 -8.94 6.51
CA PRO A 108 -8.87 -9.05 6.23
C PRO A 108 -8.55 -8.89 4.75
N GLN A 109 -9.41 -9.41 3.87
CA GLN A 109 -9.26 -9.27 2.43
C GLN A 109 -9.43 -7.81 1.99
N ALA A 110 -10.42 -7.09 2.52
CA ALA A 110 -10.61 -5.66 2.30
C ALA A 110 -9.41 -4.82 2.81
N LEU A 111 -8.77 -5.22 3.91
CA LEU A 111 -7.63 -4.53 4.50
C LEU A 111 -6.27 -4.93 3.92
N ARG A 112 -6.22 -5.92 3.02
CA ARG A 112 -4.96 -6.46 2.47
C ARG A 112 -4.10 -5.38 1.81
N ALA A 113 -4.72 -4.52 0.99
CA ALA A 113 -4.02 -3.44 0.29
C ALA A 113 -3.46 -2.40 1.26
N HIS A 114 -4.19 -2.12 2.34
CA HIS A 114 -3.73 -1.21 3.38
C HIS A 114 -2.45 -1.72 4.04
N PHE A 115 -2.42 -2.98 4.48
CA PHE A 115 -1.20 -3.53 5.10
C PHE A 115 -0.05 -3.67 4.10
N ALA A 116 -0.31 -3.97 2.83
CA ALA A 116 0.73 -3.94 1.81
C ALA A 116 1.36 -2.54 1.67
N PHE A 117 0.54 -1.48 1.72
CA PHE A 117 1.02 -0.10 1.68
C PHE A 117 1.75 0.28 2.97
N VAL A 118 1.29 -0.16 4.15
CA VAL A 118 2.00 0.03 5.42
C VAL A 118 3.40 -0.60 5.37
N GLU A 119 3.53 -1.83 4.88
CA GLU A 119 4.84 -2.48 4.72
C GLU A 119 5.72 -1.78 3.69
N ASP A 120 5.17 -1.30 2.58
CA ASP A 120 5.90 -0.47 1.62
C ASP A 120 6.46 0.81 2.26
N ARG A 121 5.69 1.47 3.13
CA ARG A 121 6.18 2.63 3.90
C ARG A 121 7.21 2.26 4.97
N LEU A 122 7.05 1.12 5.64
CA LEU A 122 8.05 0.62 6.60
C LEU A 122 9.41 0.34 5.94
N ASN A 123 9.40 -0.16 4.71
CA ASN A 123 10.60 -0.46 3.94
C ASN A 123 11.19 0.77 3.21
N ALA A 124 10.47 1.89 3.18
CA ALA A 124 10.98 3.13 2.60
C ALA A 124 12.08 3.76 3.50
N PRO A 125 13.03 4.52 2.91
CA PRO A 125 14.01 5.28 3.67
C PRO A 125 13.34 6.18 4.73
N PRO A 126 13.95 6.33 5.92
CA PRO A 126 13.49 7.31 6.90
C PRO A 126 13.40 8.71 6.31
N GLY A 127 12.32 9.43 6.60
CA GLY A 127 12.10 10.78 6.10
C GLY A 127 10.66 11.27 6.28
N ALA A 128 10.45 12.55 6.00
CA ALA A 128 9.18 13.25 6.22
C ALA A 128 7.98 12.58 5.51
N ASP A 129 8.18 12.04 4.30
CA ASP A 129 7.11 11.35 3.56
C ASP A 129 6.64 10.09 4.30
N ARG A 130 7.60 9.28 4.78
CA ARG A 130 7.29 8.07 5.55
C ARG A 130 6.59 8.41 6.86
N ASP A 131 7.09 9.40 7.59
CA ASP A 131 6.57 9.79 8.89
C ASP A 131 5.16 10.40 8.75
N THR A 132 4.89 11.12 7.66
CA THR A 132 3.54 11.60 7.30
C THR A 132 2.57 10.44 7.14
N TRP A 133 2.97 9.36 6.46
CA TRP A 133 2.13 8.17 6.31
C TRP A 133 1.91 7.43 7.62
N PHE A 134 2.93 7.30 8.47
CA PHE A 134 2.75 6.75 9.81
C PHE A 134 1.74 7.55 10.64
N ALA A 135 1.83 8.88 10.61
CA ALA A 135 0.86 9.74 11.29
C ALA A 135 -0.56 9.53 10.77
N ARG A 136 -0.74 9.34 9.44
CA ARG A 136 -2.04 9.01 8.85
C ARG A 136 -2.60 7.68 9.33
N PHE A 137 -1.80 6.61 9.32
CA PHE A 137 -2.26 5.30 9.79
C PHE A 137 -2.66 5.34 11.26
N VAL A 138 -1.90 6.05 12.10
CA VAL A 138 -2.20 6.26 13.52
C VAL A 138 -3.47 7.07 13.72
N ALA A 139 -3.72 8.07 12.86
CA ALA A 139 -4.98 8.81 12.83
C ALA A 139 -6.17 7.97 12.32
N GLY A 140 -5.92 6.79 11.76
CA GLY A 140 -6.92 5.83 11.32
C GLY A 140 -7.13 5.77 9.81
N ASP A 141 -6.39 6.53 9.00
CA ASP A 141 -6.51 6.48 7.54
C ASP A 141 -6.17 5.07 7.01
N LEU A 142 -7.02 4.56 6.12
CA LEU A 142 -6.82 3.29 5.40
C LEU A 142 -6.46 3.54 3.93
N VAL A 143 -5.78 2.56 3.32
CA VAL A 143 -5.36 2.61 1.91
C VAL A 143 -5.97 1.43 1.13
N GLY A 144 -6.68 1.74 0.05
CA GLY A 144 -7.32 0.78 -0.85
C GLY A 144 -6.46 0.40 -2.06
N ASN A 145 -6.96 -0.54 -2.86
CA ASN A 145 -6.33 -1.02 -4.10
C ASN A 145 -6.87 -0.31 -5.35
N GLY A 146 -5.98 0.11 -6.25
CA GLY A 146 -6.32 0.50 -7.62
C GLY A 146 -5.36 -0.06 -8.67
N TRP A 147 -5.22 -1.39 -8.77
CA TRP A 147 -4.19 -2.00 -9.63
C TRP A 147 -4.74 -2.57 -10.93
N THR A 148 -5.78 -3.40 -10.86
CA THR A 148 -6.23 -4.22 -11.98
C THR A 148 -7.09 -3.43 -12.97
N GLU A 149 -6.85 -3.66 -14.25
CA GLU A 149 -7.67 -3.20 -15.38
C GLU A 149 -8.28 -4.40 -16.08
N VAL A 150 -9.50 -4.27 -16.62
CA VAL A 150 -10.15 -5.29 -17.45
C VAL A 150 -10.56 -4.69 -18.79
N GLY A 151 -10.64 -5.52 -19.82
CA GLY A 151 -11.01 -5.11 -21.19
C GLY A 151 -9.96 -5.49 -22.23
N ALA A 152 -10.04 -4.90 -23.42
CA ALA A 152 -9.09 -5.11 -24.51
C ALA A 152 -7.76 -4.37 -24.27
N VAL A 153 -7.14 -4.63 -23.11
CA VAL A 153 -5.79 -4.20 -22.79
C VAL A 153 -4.84 -5.13 -23.53
N LYS A 154 -3.97 -4.62 -24.40
CA LYS A 154 -2.89 -5.46 -24.93
C LYS A 154 -2.00 -5.85 -23.76
N ILE A 155 -1.42 -7.05 -23.79
CA ILE A 155 -0.45 -7.49 -22.78
C ILE A 155 0.65 -6.41 -22.68
N GLY A 156 0.75 -5.73 -21.54
CA GLY A 156 1.73 -4.68 -21.27
C GLY A 156 1.22 -3.22 -21.38
N ASP A 157 0.00 -2.99 -21.86
CA ASP A 157 -0.58 -1.63 -21.88
C ASP A 157 -1.22 -1.29 -20.53
N VAL A 158 -1.04 -0.05 -20.07
CA VAL A 158 -1.74 0.49 -18.89
C VAL A 158 -2.65 1.63 -19.36
N ILE A 159 -3.97 1.46 -19.21
CA ILE A 159 -4.98 2.42 -19.66
C ILE A 159 -5.06 3.61 -18.70
N THR A 160 -4.95 3.38 -17.40
CA THR A 160 -4.99 4.44 -16.39
C THR A 160 -3.75 5.33 -16.53
N LYS A 161 -3.96 6.62 -16.79
CA LYS A 161 -2.88 7.57 -17.07
C LYS A 161 -2.77 8.65 -16.00
N VAL A 162 -1.53 8.97 -15.66
CA VAL A 162 -1.13 10.17 -14.94
C VAL A 162 -0.55 11.14 -15.97
N SER A 163 -1.19 12.29 -16.17
CA SER A 163 -0.77 13.30 -17.17
C SER A 163 -0.32 14.58 -16.48
N PRO A 164 0.72 15.29 -16.96
CA PRO A 164 1.09 16.60 -16.43
C PRO A 164 -0.06 17.60 -16.51
N GLN A 165 -0.29 18.34 -15.43
CA GLN A 165 -1.27 19.43 -15.39
C GLN A 165 -0.80 20.52 -14.41
N GLY A 166 -0.38 21.67 -14.95
CA GLY A 166 0.22 22.75 -14.16
C GLY A 166 1.49 22.27 -13.45
N ASP A 167 1.57 22.53 -12.13
CA ASP A 167 2.71 22.14 -11.28
C ASP A 167 2.59 20.70 -10.73
N GLY A 168 1.55 19.95 -11.15
CA GLY A 168 1.29 18.60 -10.69
C GLY A 168 0.82 17.69 -11.82
N PHE A 169 -0.04 16.74 -11.46
CA PHE A 169 -0.57 15.74 -12.37
C PHE A 169 -2.07 15.61 -12.23
N VAL A 170 -2.66 14.94 -13.21
CA VAL A 170 -4.06 14.51 -13.20
C VAL A 170 -4.15 13.04 -13.53
N LEU A 171 -4.95 12.30 -12.76
CA LEU A 171 -5.23 10.89 -12.95
C LEU A 171 -6.58 10.69 -13.65
N ASN A 172 -6.57 9.88 -14.70
CA ASN A 172 -7.77 9.41 -15.38
C ASN A 172 -7.67 7.89 -15.61
N GLY A 173 -8.75 7.17 -15.33
CA GLY A 173 -8.80 5.73 -15.62
C GLY A 173 -9.91 5.02 -14.88
N THR A 174 -9.91 3.69 -15.02
CA THR A 174 -10.86 2.82 -14.34
C THR A 174 -10.15 1.56 -13.90
N LYS A 175 -10.31 1.23 -12.62
CA LYS A 175 -9.76 0.04 -11.99
C LYS A 175 -10.88 -0.87 -11.53
N PHE A 176 -10.63 -2.16 -11.63
CA PHE A 176 -11.58 -3.22 -11.27
C PHE A 176 -10.97 -4.07 -10.16
N TYR A 177 -11.81 -4.86 -9.49
CA TYR A 177 -11.38 -5.63 -8.31
C TYR A 177 -10.72 -4.74 -7.25
N SER A 178 -11.24 -3.51 -7.07
CA SER A 178 -10.70 -2.43 -6.21
C SER A 178 -10.94 -2.73 -4.73
N THR A 179 -10.51 -3.90 -4.30
CA THR A 179 -10.78 -4.52 -3.01
C THR A 179 -10.45 -3.57 -1.88
N GLY A 180 -11.44 -3.31 -1.02
CA GLY A 180 -11.32 -2.43 0.13
C GLY A 180 -11.37 -0.92 -0.16
N SER A 181 -11.27 -0.49 -1.42
CA SER A 181 -11.14 0.94 -1.77
C SER A 181 -12.36 1.76 -1.37
N ILE A 182 -13.56 1.16 -1.41
CA ILE A 182 -14.78 1.85 -0.98
C ILE A 182 -14.77 2.25 0.51
N PHE A 183 -13.98 1.55 1.33
CA PHE A 183 -13.80 1.81 2.76
C PHE A 183 -12.61 2.72 3.08
N ALA A 184 -11.73 2.93 2.10
CA ALA A 184 -10.44 3.58 2.30
C ALA A 184 -10.56 5.12 2.34
N ASP A 185 -9.52 5.76 2.85
CA ASP A 185 -9.35 7.22 2.80
C ASP A 185 -8.39 7.59 1.67
N TRP A 186 -7.46 6.70 1.34
CA TRP A 186 -6.53 6.81 0.23
C TRP A 186 -6.57 5.57 -0.67
N ILE A 187 -6.09 5.68 -1.90
CA ILE A 187 -5.99 4.55 -2.83
C ILE A 187 -4.59 4.53 -3.43
N ASP A 188 -3.98 3.36 -3.42
CA ASP A 188 -2.73 3.04 -4.10
C ASP A 188 -3.05 2.57 -5.54
N VAL A 189 -2.91 3.49 -6.50
CA VAL A 189 -3.29 3.28 -7.90
C VAL A 189 -2.06 3.06 -8.78
N TYR A 190 -1.95 1.88 -9.39
CA TYR A 190 -0.95 1.64 -10.43
C TYR A 190 -1.39 2.31 -11.74
N ALA A 191 -0.55 3.16 -12.30
CA ALA A 191 -0.83 3.94 -13.49
C ALA A 191 0.43 4.15 -14.31
N GLN A 192 0.28 4.72 -15.49
CA GLN A 192 1.43 5.08 -16.34
C GLN A 192 1.42 6.58 -16.65
N ARG A 193 2.62 7.17 -16.63
CA ARG A 193 2.86 8.54 -17.07
C ARG A 193 2.58 8.69 -18.56
N ALA A 194 1.65 9.58 -18.92
CA ALA A 194 1.31 9.81 -20.33
C ALA A 194 2.42 10.50 -21.12
N ASP A 195 3.28 11.27 -20.44
CA ASP A 195 4.37 12.04 -21.03
C ASP A 195 5.68 11.25 -21.17
N THR A 196 5.96 10.32 -20.25
CA THR A 196 7.22 9.55 -20.26
C THR A 196 7.05 8.05 -20.52
N GLY A 197 5.83 7.54 -20.44
CA GLY A 197 5.57 6.09 -20.46
C GLY A 197 6.03 5.35 -19.20
N ALA A 198 6.53 6.06 -18.18
CA ALA A 198 7.00 5.43 -16.94
C ALA A 198 5.84 4.95 -16.08
N ASP A 199 5.98 3.76 -15.51
CA ASP A 199 5.02 3.22 -14.55
C ASP A 199 5.18 3.90 -13.19
N VAL A 200 4.05 4.20 -12.57
CA VAL A 200 3.98 4.94 -11.30
C VAL A 200 2.90 4.37 -10.39
N ILE A 201 3.06 4.66 -9.11
CA ILE A 201 1.99 4.58 -8.13
C ILE A 201 1.48 5.99 -7.87
N ALA A 202 0.21 6.22 -8.19
CA ALA A 202 -0.52 7.42 -7.81
C ALA A 202 -1.25 7.17 -6.48
N VAL A 203 -0.96 7.98 -5.47
CA VAL A 203 -1.67 7.93 -4.19
C VAL A 203 -2.79 8.97 -4.17
N VAL A 204 -4.02 8.47 -4.19
CA VAL A 204 -5.22 9.28 -4.48
C VAL A 204 -6.07 9.41 -3.21
N ASP A 205 -6.61 10.60 -2.96
CA ASP A 205 -7.68 10.79 -1.97
C ASP A 205 -8.95 10.06 -2.45
N ALA A 206 -9.35 9.01 -1.74
CA ALA A 206 -10.49 8.16 -2.09
C ALA A 206 -11.82 8.91 -2.08
N ARG A 207 -11.88 10.09 -1.45
CA ARG A 207 -13.09 10.90 -1.26
C ARG A 207 -13.10 12.15 -2.13
N HIS A 208 -12.10 12.35 -2.97
CA HIS A 208 -12.10 13.42 -3.97
C HIS A 208 -13.30 13.28 -4.93
N ALA A 209 -13.90 14.40 -5.37
CA ALA A 209 -15.13 14.39 -6.19
C ALA A 209 -14.98 13.67 -7.55
N GLY A 210 -13.76 13.57 -8.05
CA GLY A 210 -13.40 12.82 -9.27
C GLY A 210 -13.22 11.32 -9.05
N VAL A 211 -13.30 10.82 -7.80
CA VAL A 211 -13.20 9.39 -7.48
C VAL A 211 -14.60 8.84 -7.25
N ARG A 212 -14.94 7.76 -7.96
CA ARG A 212 -16.21 7.06 -7.81
C ARG A 212 -15.97 5.57 -7.56
N HIS A 213 -16.54 5.06 -6.49
CA HIS A 213 -16.56 3.64 -6.16
C HIS A 213 -17.92 3.04 -6.46
N SER A 214 -17.92 1.88 -7.12
CA SER A 214 -19.11 1.06 -7.36
C SER A 214 -19.10 -0.15 -6.44
N ASP A 215 -20.27 -0.54 -5.94
CA ASP A 215 -20.47 -1.79 -5.21
C ASP A 215 -21.04 -2.87 -6.16
N ASP A 216 -20.31 -3.12 -7.24
CA ASP A 216 -20.72 -3.95 -8.38
C ASP A 216 -20.04 -5.34 -8.41
N TRP A 217 -19.39 -5.73 -7.30
CA TRP A 217 -18.81 -7.07 -7.14
C TRP A 217 -19.89 -8.13 -6.91
N ASP A 218 -19.87 -9.22 -7.68
CA ASP A 218 -20.87 -10.30 -7.67
C ASP A 218 -20.27 -11.72 -7.51
N GLY A 219 -19.05 -11.83 -7.00
CA GLY A 219 -18.38 -13.13 -6.79
C GLY A 219 -19.14 -14.08 -5.86
N PHE A 220 -18.95 -15.39 -6.05
CA PHE A 220 -19.68 -16.42 -5.29
C PHE A 220 -19.36 -16.43 -3.78
N GLY A 221 -18.18 -15.97 -3.40
CA GLY A 221 -17.69 -15.78 -2.03
C GLY A 221 -16.89 -14.49 -1.93
N GLN A 222 -16.42 -14.14 -0.72
CA GLN A 222 -15.80 -12.83 -0.49
C GLN A 222 -16.74 -11.69 -0.95
N ARG A 223 -18.03 -11.82 -0.65
CA ARG A 223 -19.12 -11.04 -1.27
C ARG A 223 -19.14 -9.58 -0.80
N THR A 224 -18.52 -9.29 0.34
CA THR A 224 -18.62 -7.98 1.02
C THR A 224 -17.26 -7.29 1.20
N THR A 225 -16.26 -7.69 0.42
CA THR A 225 -14.91 -7.11 0.40
C THR A 225 -14.81 -5.71 -0.20
N GLY A 226 -15.88 -5.22 -0.84
CA GLY A 226 -15.87 -3.95 -1.58
C GLY A 226 -14.96 -4.00 -2.81
N SER A 227 -14.89 -5.14 -3.51
CA SER A 227 -14.03 -5.38 -4.68
C SER A 227 -14.59 -4.84 -6.01
N GLY A 228 -15.39 -3.78 -5.97
CA GLY A 228 -16.01 -3.23 -7.16
C GLY A 228 -15.08 -2.38 -8.03
N THR A 229 -15.70 -1.61 -8.91
CA THR A 229 -15.05 -0.71 -9.85
C THR A 229 -14.73 0.64 -9.17
N SER A 230 -13.53 1.16 -9.42
CA SER A 230 -13.14 2.53 -9.07
C SER A 230 -12.83 3.33 -10.34
N VAL A 231 -13.53 4.44 -10.53
CA VAL A 231 -13.33 5.37 -11.64
C VAL A 231 -12.63 6.63 -11.14
N TYR A 232 -11.63 7.07 -11.89
CA TYR A 232 -10.90 8.31 -11.66
C TYR A 232 -11.14 9.23 -12.85
N ASP A 233 -11.80 10.35 -12.60
CA ASP A 233 -12.11 11.39 -13.58
C ASP A 233 -11.49 12.71 -13.13
N ASN A 234 -10.44 13.12 -13.83
CA ASN A 234 -9.71 14.36 -13.60
C ASN A 234 -9.29 14.59 -12.14
N VAL A 235 -8.71 13.55 -11.51
CA VAL A 235 -8.29 13.64 -10.11
C VAL A 235 -6.92 14.29 -10.00
N PRO A 236 -6.79 15.46 -9.35
CA PRO A 236 -5.51 16.17 -9.24
C PRO A 236 -4.57 15.44 -8.28
N LEU A 237 -3.28 15.45 -8.62
CA LEU A 237 -2.22 14.80 -7.88
C LEU A 237 -1.04 15.76 -7.70
N PRO A 238 -0.66 16.10 -6.45
CA PRO A 238 0.64 16.70 -6.18
C PRO A 238 1.76 15.78 -6.67
N ALA A 239 2.92 16.35 -7.05
CA ALA A 239 4.06 15.56 -7.50
C ALA A 239 4.50 14.51 -6.46
N ALA A 240 4.42 14.83 -5.17
CA ALA A 240 4.74 13.91 -4.06
C ALA A 240 3.83 12.67 -3.99
N HIS A 241 2.65 12.71 -4.62
CA HIS A 241 1.72 11.57 -4.66
C HIS A 241 1.95 10.67 -5.88
N VAL A 242 2.92 11.00 -6.75
CA VAL A 242 3.29 10.19 -7.91
C VAL A 242 4.65 9.57 -7.64
N ILE A 243 4.63 8.31 -7.20
CA ILE A 243 5.82 7.57 -6.78
C ILE A 243 6.28 6.70 -7.95
N PRO A 244 7.54 6.82 -8.43
CA PRO A 244 8.05 5.94 -9.47
C PRO A 244 8.00 4.47 -9.04
N PHE A 245 7.47 3.61 -9.90
CA PHE A 245 7.19 2.22 -9.54
C PHE A 245 8.45 1.45 -9.14
N GLU A 246 9.58 1.76 -9.78
CA GLU A 246 10.89 1.13 -9.50
C GLU A 246 11.45 1.43 -8.11
N GLN A 247 10.93 2.46 -7.43
CA GLN A 247 11.33 2.81 -6.07
C GLN A 247 10.60 1.97 -5.00
N ARG A 248 9.56 1.23 -5.38
CA ARG A 248 8.87 0.34 -4.44
C ARG A 248 9.76 -0.82 -4.03
N PHE A 249 9.55 -1.27 -2.80
CA PHE A 249 10.20 -2.48 -2.33
C PHE A 249 9.76 -3.68 -3.16
N LYS A 250 10.73 -4.41 -3.71
CA LYS A 250 10.48 -5.58 -4.58
C LYS A 250 10.23 -6.81 -3.72
N TYR A 251 8.96 -7.16 -3.52
CA TYR A 251 8.56 -8.39 -2.82
C TYR A 251 8.68 -9.66 -3.68
N GLN A 252 8.64 -9.50 -5.01
CA GLN A 252 8.86 -10.59 -5.97
C GLN A 252 10.25 -10.39 -6.57
N GLY A 253 11.15 -11.34 -6.33
CA GLY A 253 12.40 -11.39 -7.06
C GLY A 253 12.10 -11.57 -8.54
N ASN A 254 12.78 -10.82 -9.40
CA ASN A 254 12.82 -11.20 -10.81
C ASN A 254 13.38 -12.62 -10.82
N SER A 255 12.57 -13.60 -11.21
CA SER A 255 13.14 -14.75 -11.90
C SER A 255 13.72 -14.16 -13.18
N GLU A 256 15.00 -13.77 -13.14
CA GLU A 256 15.78 -13.61 -14.35
C GLU A 256 15.59 -14.92 -15.11
N LYS A 257 14.84 -14.85 -16.21
CA LYS A 257 14.82 -15.90 -17.21
C LYS A 257 16.16 -15.79 -17.93
N ASP A 258 17.18 -16.41 -17.35
CA ASP A 258 18.32 -16.90 -18.10
C ASP A 258 17.89 -18.11 -18.96
#